data_AF-A0A377V2N3-F1
#
_entry.id   AF-A0A377V2N3-F1
#
_cell.length_a   1.000
_cell.length_b   1.000
_cell.length_c   1.000
_cell.angle_alpha   90.00
_cell.angle_beta   90.00
_cell.angle_gamma   90.00
#
_symmetry.space_group_name_H-M   'P 1'
#
loop_
_entity.id
_entity.type
_entity.pdbx_description
1 polymer ?
#
loop_
_entity_poly.entity_id
_entity_poly.type
_entity_poly.pdbx_seq_one_letter_code
_entity_poly.pdbx_strand_id
1 'polypeptide(L)'
;MKSSIVAKLEALYERHEEVQALLGDAATIADQDKFRALSREYAQLSDVARCYTDWRQVQEDIETAQMMLDDPEMREMAQEELRDAKEKGDQLEQQLQVLLLPKDPDDERNAFVEVRAGTGGDEAALFAGDLFPHVHPLRRIAPLAGRDPQRQRR
;
A
#
# COMPACT_ATOMS: atom_id res chain seq x y z
N MET A 1 -12.41 -5.60 -0.56
CA MET A 1 -11.20 -6.44 -0.77
C MET A 1 -11.48 -7.81 -1.42
N LYS A 2 -10.56 -8.34 -2.24
CA LYS A 2 -10.64 -9.72 -2.76
C LYS A 2 -10.38 -10.74 -1.66
N SER A 3 -11.15 -11.83 -1.59
CA SER A 3 -11.00 -12.90 -0.58
C SER A 3 -9.57 -13.48 -0.51
N SER A 4 -8.88 -13.59 -1.65
CA SER A 4 -7.49 -14.06 -1.69
C SER A 4 -6.48 -13.14 -1.00
N ILE A 5 -6.79 -11.84 -0.91
CA ILE A 5 -5.92 -10.85 -0.24
C ILE A 5 -6.15 -10.92 1.27
N VAL A 6 -7.41 -11.03 1.69
CA VAL A 6 -7.78 -11.22 3.10
C VAL A 6 -7.11 -12.47 3.67
N ALA A 7 -7.14 -13.61 2.94
CA ALA A 7 -6.48 -14.83 3.38
C ALA A 7 -4.94 -14.67 3.54
N LYS A 8 -4.31 -13.83 2.72
CA LYS A 8 -2.86 -13.52 2.88
C LYS A 8 -2.60 -12.64 4.09
N LEU A 9 -3.46 -11.64 4.32
CA LEU A 9 -3.35 -10.77 5.49
C LEU A 9 -3.54 -11.54 6.79
N GLU A 10 -4.51 -12.46 6.82
CA GLU A 10 -4.72 -13.36 7.95
C GLU A 10 -3.47 -14.20 8.23
N ALA A 11 -2.88 -14.82 7.21
CA ALA A 11 -1.66 -15.61 7.39
C ALA A 11 -0.47 -14.77 7.89
N LEU A 12 -0.34 -13.51 7.46
CA LEU A 12 0.69 -12.58 7.96
C LEU A 12 0.41 -12.17 9.41
N TYR A 13 -0.86 -11.99 9.77
CA TYR A 13 -1.29 -11.67 11.13
C TYR A 13 -1.06 -12.85 12.09
N GLU A 14 -1.45 -14.06 11.69
CA GLU A 14 -1.16 -15.30 12.44
C GLU A 14 0.35 -15.45 12.67
N ARG A 15 1.15 -15.20 11.62
CA ARG A 15 2.61 -15.22 11.74
C ARG A 15 3.13 -14.16 12.72
N HIS A 16 2.55 -12.96 12.73
CA HIS A 16 2.91 -11.92 13.69
C HIS A 16 2.65 -12.38 15.13
N GLU A 17 1.48 -12.96 15.40
CA GLU A 17 1.12 -13.50 16.72
C GLU A 17 2.04 -14.65 17.14
N GLU A 18 2.36 -15.56 16.22
CA GLU A 18 3.33 -16.63 16.47
C GLU A 18 4.71 -16.08 16.87
N VAL A 19 5.23 -15.12 16.11
CA VAL A 19 6.53 -14.51 16.37
C VAL A 19 6.50 -13.76 17.71
N GLN A 20 5.40 -13.07 18.02
CA GLN A 20 5.20 -12.41 19.31
C GLN A 20 5.26 -13.41 20.48
N ALA A 21 4.59 -14.56 20.34
CA ALA A 21 4.62 -15.62 21.34
C ALA A 21 6.04 -16.21 21.50
N LEU A 22 6.75 -16.45 20.38
CA LEU A 22 8.13 -16.95 20.40
C LEU A 22 9.11 -15.97 21.05
N LEU A 23 8.92 -14.66 20.87
CA LEU A 23 9.73 -13.63 21.52
C LEU A 23 9.53 -13.58 23.04
N GLY A 24 8.39 -14.05 23.54
CA GLY A 24 8.10 -14.21 24.97
C GLY A 24 8.67 -15.49 25.60
N ASP A 25 9.15 -16.44 24.79
CA ASP A 25 9.68 -17.71 25.27
C ASP A 25 11.11 -17.59 25.83
N ALA A 26 11.35 -18.20 26.99
CA ALA A 26 12.64 -18.15 27.68
C ALA A 26 13.77 -18.80 26.87
N ALA A 27 13.46 -19.84 26.06
CA ALA A 27 14.46 -20.48 25.21
C ALA A 27 14.90 -19.58 24.04
N THR A 28 13.98 -18.79 23.49
CA THR A 28 14.29 -17.78 22.47
C THR A 28 15.08 -16.62 23.06
N ILE A 29 14.72 -16.13 24.24
CA ILE A 29 15.43 -15.03 24.92
C ILE A 29 16.87 -15.42 25.25
N ALA A 30 17.11 -16.68 25.61
CA ALA A 30 18.45 -17.21 25.85
C ALA A 30 19.32 -17.29 24.58
N ASP A 31 18.72 -17.34 23.40
CA ASP A 31 19.38 -17.41 22.09
C ASP A 31 19.35 -16.04 21.39
N GLN A 32 20.40 -15.24 21.57
CA GLN A 32 20.45 -13.87 21.05
C GLN A 32 20.26 -13.78 19.52
N ASP A 33 20.72 -14.78 18.75
CA ASP A 33 20.63 -14.71 17.30
C ASP A 33 19.21 -14.99 16.83
N LYS A 34 18.52 -15.97 17.44
CA LYS A 34 17.09 -16.18 17.21
C LYS A 34 16.26 -14.99 17.64
N PHE A 35 16.54 -14.41 18.82
CA PHE A 35 15.82 -13.25 19.32
C PHE A 35 15.93 -12.06 18.35
N ARG A 36 17.14 -11.78 17.83
CA ARG A 36 17.35 -10.71 16.84
C ARG A 36 16.61 -10.97 15.52
N ALA A 37 16.63 -12.20 15.03
CA ALA A 37 15.93 -12.56 13.79
C ALA A 37 14.42 -12.39 13.93
N LEU A 38 13.83 -12.94 14.99
CA LEU A 38 12.40 -12.84 15.28
C LEU A 38 11.97 -11.40 15.58
N SER A 39 12.81 -10.60 16.26
CA SER A 39 12.50 -9.18 16.50
C SER A 39 12.44 -8.37 15.20
N ARG A 40 13.28 -8.69 14.22
CA ARG A 40 13.23 -8.05 12.89
C ARG A 40 11.98 -8.46 12.12
N GLU A 41 11.64 -9.74 12.16
CA GLU A 41 10.43 -10.28 11.53
C GLU A 41 9.17 -9.65 12.16
N TYR A 42 9.10 -9.58 13.48
CA TYR A 42 8.03 -8.91 14.22
C TYR A 42 7.88 -7.45 13.77
N ALA A 43 8.98 -6.70 13.72
CA ALA A 43 8.96 -5.30 13.28
C ALA A 43 8.50 -5.13 11.83
N GLN A 44 8.82 -6.08 10.93
CA GLN A 44 8.36 -6.06 9.55
C GLN A 44 6.86 -6.34 9.42
N LEU A 45 6.33 -7.22 10.26
CA LEU A 45 4.91 -7.61 10.24
C LEU A 45 4.03 -6.67 11.06
N SER A 46 4.59 -5.91 12.01
CA SER A 46 3.82 -5.11 12.97
C SER A 46 2.93 -4.05 12.31
N ASP A 47 3.43 -3.36 11.28
CA ASP A 47 2.64 -2.35 10.57
C ASP A 47 1.45 -2.97 9.84
N VAL A 48 1.65 -4.13 9.21
CA VAL A 48 0.59 -4.89 8.52
C VAL A 48 -0.41 -5.43 9.54
N ALA A 49 0.06 -6.03 10.62
CA ALA A 49 -0.77 -6.62 11.66
C ALA A 49 -1.64 -5.57 12.35
N ARG A 50 -1.09 -4.39 12.69
CA ARG A 50 -1.85 -3.28 13.28
C ARG A 50 -2.91 -2.77 12.32
N CYS A 51 -2.53 -2.48 11.07
CA CYS A 51 -3.47 -1.98 10.07
C CYS A 51 -4.60 -3.00 9.79
N TYR A 52 -4.28 -4.30 9.79
CA TYR A 52 -5.26 -5.36 9.62
C TYR A 52 -6.22 -5.46 10.80
N THR A 53 -5.70 -5.32 12.02
CA THR A 53 -6.51 -5.29 13.26
C THR A 53 -7.48 -4.10 13.25
N ASP A 54 -6.99 -2.91 12.91
CA ASP A 54 -7.82 -1.70 12.79
C ASP A 54 -8.90 -1.87 11.72
N TRP A 55 -8.55 -2.47 10.57
CA TRP A 55 -9.50 -2.76 9.51
C TRP A 55 -10.60 -3.72 9.96
N ARG A 56 -10.23 -4.79 10.66
CA ARG A 56 -11.17 -5.79 11.20
C ARG A 56 -12.13 -5.15 12.20
N GLN A 57 -11.63 -4.32 13.11
CA GLN A 57 -12.48 -3.59 14.06
C GLN A 57 -13.49 -2.71 13.33
N VAL A 58 -13.05 -1.99 12.28
CA VAL A 58 -13.96 -1.16 11.48
C VAL A 58 -15.02 -1.99 10.76
N GLN A 59 -14.70 -3.22 10.30
CA GLN A 59 -15.73 -4.10 9.74
C GLN A 59 -16.78 -4.51 10.79
N GLU A 60 -16.34 -4.82 12.02
CA GLU A 60 -17.24 -5.13 13.14
C GLU A 60 -18.11 -3.91 13.53
N ASP A 61 -17.53 -2.71 13.50
CA ASP A 61 -18.24 -1.44 13.74
C ASP A 61 -19.31 -1.20 12.66
N ILE A 62 -19.00 -1.47 11.38
CA ILE A 62 -19.97 -1.38 10.27
C ILE A 62 -21.13 -2.36 10.49
N GLU A 63 -20.85 -3.62 10.85
CA GLU A 63 -21.88 -4.61 11.13
C GLU A 63 -22.78 -4.18 12.30
N THR A 64 -22.17 -3.62 13.35
CA THR A 64 -22.88 -3.10 14.52
C THR A 64 -23.79 -1.93 14.16
N ALA A 65 -23.26 -0.93 13.44
CA ALA A 65 -24.04 0.20 12.97
C ALA A 65 -25.17 -0.24 12.01
N GLN A 66 -24.93 -1.27 11.18
CA GLN A 66 -25.93 -1.84 10.30
C GLN A 66 -27.10 -2.47 11.08
N MET A 67 -26.82 -3.14 12.20
CA MET A 67 -27.85 -3.69 13.10
C MET A 67 -28.66 -2.58 13.81
N MET A 68 -28.02 -1.44 14.11
CA MET A 68 -28.68 -0.29 14.75
C MET A 68 -29.63 0.47 13.80
N LEU A 69 -29.53 0.28 12.48
CA LEU A 69 -30.42 0.90 11.49
C LEU A 69 -31.88 0.43 11.60
N ASP A 70 -32.12 -0.70 12.25
CA ASP A 70 -33.45 -1.26 12.46
C ASP A 70 -34.25 -0.50 13.52
N ASP A 71 -33.57 0.24 14.42
CA ASP A 71 -34.20 1.11 15.41
C ASP A 71 -34.46 2.51 14.83
N PRO A 72 -35.73 2.96 14.71
CA PRO A 72 -36.06 4.27 14.17
C PRO A 72 -35.47 5.45 14.97
N GLU A 73 -35.26 5.30 16.28
CA GLU A 73 -34.71 6.36 17.12
C GLU A 73 -33.19 6.51 16.95
N MET A 74 -32.50 5.40 16.61
CA MET A 74 -31.05 5.38 16.41
C MET A 74 -30.64 5.47 14.93
N ARG A 75 -31.57 5.42 14.00
CA ARG A 75 -31.30 5.34 12.56
C ARG A 75 -30.45 6.47 12.01
N GLU A 76 -30.67 7.72 12.44
CA GLU A 76 -29.91 8.88 11.95
C GLU A 76 -28.45 8.82 12.41
N MET A 77 -28.22 8.51 13.69
CA MET A 77 -26.89 8.32 14.26
C MET A 77 -26.17 7.13 13.62
N ALA A 78 -26.86 5.99 13.47
CA ALA A 78 -26.30 4.80 12.85
C ALA A 78 -25.92 5.03 11.37
N GLN A 79 -26.63 5.89 10.64
CA GLN A 79 -26.26 6.25 9.25
C GLN A 79 -24.97 7.05 9.18
N GLU A 80 -24.78 8.00 10.10
CA GLU A 80 -23.53 8.77 10.19
C GLU A 80 -22.35 7.88 10.58
N GLU A 81 -22.50 7.06 11.63
CA GLU A 81 -21.47 6.11 12.05
C GLU A 81 -21.10 5.13 10.95
N LEU A 82 -22.09 4.59 10.24
CA LEU A 82 -21.87 3.67 9.14
C LEU A 82 -21.17 4.34 7.94
N ARG A 83 -21.43 5.62 7.67
CA ARG A 83 -20.71 6.37 6.64
C ARG A 83 -19.24 6.55 7.04
N ASP A 84 -19.01 7.03 8.25
CA ASP A 84 -17.66 7.34 8.73
C ASP A 84 -16.82 6.06 8.88
N ALA A 85 -17.43 4.97 9.35
CA ALA A 85 -16.79 3.65 9.43
C ALA A 85 -16.46 3.09 8.04
N LYS A 86 -17.34 3.26 7.04
CA LYS A 86 -17.04 2.86 5.65
C LYS A 86 -15.89 3.65 5.05
N GLU A 87 -15.87 4.97 5.22
CA GLU A 87 -14.76 5.81 4.73
C GLU A 87 -13.43 5.41 5.37
N LYS A 88 -13.43 5.14 6.68
CA LYS A 88 -12.25 4.65 7.39
C LYS A 88 -11.84 3.25 6.90
N GLY A 89 -12.81 2.37 6.65
CA GLY A 89 -12.58 1.03 6.11
C GLY A 89 -11.92 1.06 4.74
N ASP A 90 -12.36 1.95 3.86
CA ASP A 90 -11.77 2.14 2.53
C ASP A 90 -10.33 2.67 2.61
N GLN A 91 -10.05 3.62 3.51
CA GLN A 91 -8.70 4.13 3.75
C GLN A 91 -7.75 3.04 4.25
N LEU A 92 -8.21 2.23 5.21
CA LEU A 92 -7.43 1.10 5.75
C LEU A 92 -7.21 0.01 4.70
N GLU A 93 -8.22 -0.29 3.86
CA GLU A 93 -8.06 -1.21 2.75
C GLU A 93 -6.97 -0.73 1.75
N GLN A 94 -6.94 0.56 1.42
CA GLN A 94 -5.88 1.12 0.58
C GLN A 94 -4.50 1.03 1.24
N GLN A 95 -4.40 1.35 2.54
CA GLN A 95 -3.15 1.23 3.28
C GLN A 95 -2.64 -0.21 3.31
N LEU A 96 -3.51 -1.19 3.56
CA LEU A 96 -3.17 -2.61 3.52
C LEU A 96 -2.65 -3.03 2.15
N GLN A 97 -3.27 -2.56 1.06
CA GLN A 97 -2.80 -2.87 -0.29
C GLN A 97 -1.39 -2.32 -0.54
N VAL A 98 -1.09 -1.11 -0.05
CA VAL A 98 0.26 -0.51 -0.15
C VAL A 98 1.27 -1.29 0.68
N LEU A 99 0.92 -1.67 1.91
CA LEU A 99 1.80 -2.45 2.79
C LEU A 99 2.12 -3.86 2.25
N LEU A 100 1.23 -4.42 1.44
CA LEU A 100 1.43 -5.70 0.76
C LEU A 100 2.35 -5.62 -0.47
N LEU A 101 2.67 -4.41 -0.94
CA LEU A 101 3.63 -4.26 -2.02
C LEU A 101 5.03 -4.58 -1.49
N PRO A 102 5.81 -5.42 -2.20
CA PRO A 102 7.20 -5.61 -1.85
C PRO A 102 7.88 -4.24 -1.90
N LYS A 103 8.57 -3.87 -0.82
CA LYS A 103 9.38 -2.63 -0.81
C LYS A 103 10.47 -2.79 -1.87
N ASP A 104 10.37 -2.07 -2.98
CA ASP A 104 11.41 -2.06 -4.00
C ASP A 104 12.56 -1.18 -3.49
N PRO A 105 13.80 -1.69 -3.37
CA PRO A 105 14.95 -0.85 -3.01
C PRO A 105 15.17 0.33 -3.97
N ASP A 106 14.59 0.29 -5.18
CA ASP A 106 14.67 1.35 -6.19
C ASP A 106 13.41 2.25 -6.25
N ASP A 107 12.37 2.03 -5.43
CA ASP A 107 11.13 2.85 -5.43
C ASP A 107 11.39 4.35 -5.18
N GLU A 108 12.45 4.69 -4.44
CA GLU A 108 12.84 6.07 -4.16
C GLU A 108 13.60 6.74 -5.32
N ARG A 109 13.94 6.00 -6.38
CA ARG A 109 14.75 6.50 -7.50
C ARG A 109 13.88 7.02 -8.65
N ASN A 110 14.37 8.07 -9.32
CA ASN A 110 13.74 8.53 -10.55
C ASN A 110 13.92 7.49 -11.66
N ALA A 111 12.84 7.06 -12.30
CA ALA A 111 12.89 6.24 -13.50
C ALA A 111 12.84 7.11 -14.77
N PHE A 112 13.64 6.74 -15.78
CA PHE A 112 13.49 7.26 -17.13
C PHE A 112 12.69 6.25 -17.96
N VAL A 113 11.54 6.66 -18.48
CA VAL A 113 10.73 5.83 -19.38
C VAL A 113 10.99 6.27 -20.81
N GLU A 114 11.60 5.40 -21.61
CA GLU A 114 11.80 5.63 -23.04
C GLU A 114 10.77 4.83 -23.84
N VAL A 115 9.86 5.53 -24.51
CA VAL A 115 8.88 4.90 -25.42
C VAL A 115 9.49 4.85 -26.83
N ARG A 116 9.70 3.64 -27.37
CA ARG A 116 10.21 3.42 -28.73
C ARG A 116 9.16 2.73 -29.58
N ALA A 117 9.04 3.14 -30.84
CA ALA A 117 8.21 2.41 -31.81
C ALA A 117 8.83 1.03 -32.08
N GLY A 118 8.01 -0.02 -31.95
CA GLY A 118 8.38 -1.39 -32.30
C GLY A 118 8.31 -1.66 -33.80
N THR A 119 8.32 -2.93 -34.19
CA THR A 119 8.11 -3.34 -35.58
C THR A 119 6.64 -3.16 -35.96
N GLY A 120 6.35 -2.50 -37.08
CA GLY A 120 4.98 -2.13 -37.49
C GLY A 120 4.84 -0.80 -38.24
N GLY A 121 5.94 -0.08 -38.49
CA GLY A 121 5.91 1.17 -39.28
C GLY A 121 5.07 2.27 -38.63
N ASP A 122 4.23 2.93 -39.43
CA ASP A 122 3.43 4.08 -39.00
C ASP A 122 2.43 3.74 -37.87
N GLU A 123 1.92 2.51 -37.83
CA GLU A 123 0.98 2.06 -36.79
C GLU A 123 1.65 1.94 -35.42
N ALA A 124 2.92 1.49 -35.40
CA ALA A 124 3.70 1.42 -34.16
C ALA A 124 4.12 2.81 -33.66
N ALA A 125 4.30 3.78 -34.58
CA ALA A 125 4.59 5.17 -34.22
C ALA A 125 3.35 5.89 -33.65
N LEU A 126 2.16 5.63 -34.21
CA LEU A 126 0.90 6.15 -33.68
C LEU A 126 0.60 5.58 -32.28
N PHE A 127 0.79 4.27 -32.07
CA PHE A 127 0.59 3.65 -30.76
C PHE A 127 1.59 4.15 -29.70
N ALA A 128 2.86 4.39 -30.08
CA ALA A 128 3.84 5.03 -29.21
C ALA A 128 3.44 6.48 -28.85
N GLY A 129 2.85 7.21 -29.81
CA GLY A 129 2.29 8.55 -29.61
C GLY A 129 1.08 8.55 -28.66
N ASP A 130 0.23 7.53 -28.73
CA ASP A 130 -0.94 7.37 -27.85
C ASP A 130 -0.57 6.92 -26.44
N LEU A 131 0.49 6.12 -26.29
CA LEU A 131 1.00 5.71 -24.98
C LEU A 131 1.65 6.89 -24.22
N PHE A 132 2.28 7.83 -24.94
CA PHE A 132 2.99 8.94 -24.31
C PHE A 132 2.11 9.77 -23.35
N PRO A 133 0.89 10.22 -23.70
CA PRO A 133 -0.03 10.88 -22.77
C PRO A 133 -0.40 10.07 -21.52
N HIS A 134 -0.47 8.74 -21.62
CA HIS A 134 -0.84 7.85 -20.51
C HIS A 134 0.32 7.62 -19.52
N VAL A 135 1.57 7.71 -20.00
CA VAL A 135 2.79 7.60 -19.18
C VAL A 135 3.21 8.97 -18.62
N HIS A 136 2.83 10.07 -19.28
CA HIS A 136 3.19 11.44 -18.91
C HIS A 136 2.42 12.10 -17.73
N PRO A 137 1.31 11.60 -17.13
CA PRO A 137 0.64 12.37 -16.08
C PRO A 137 1.50 12.54 -14.81
N LEU A 138 2.63 11.84 -14.69
CA LEU A 138 3.50 11.85 -13.52
C LEU A 138 4.58 12.95 -13.46
N ARG A 139 4.77 13.82 -14.45
CA ARG A 139 5.65 15.01 -14.27
C ARG A 139 5.50 16.03 -15.39
N ARG A 140 5.06 17.25 -15.05
CA ARG A 140 5.45 18.45 -15.81
C ARG A 140 6.97 18.56 -15.73
N ILE A 141 7.65 18.16 -16.79
CA ILE A 141 9.07 18.43 -16.99
C ILE A 141 9.22 19.95 -16.99
N ALA A 142 9.91 20.49 -15.98
CA ALA A 142 10.34 21.88 -16.00
C ALA A 142 11.23 22.08 -17.24
N PRO A 143 11.02 23.12 -18.05
CA PRO A 143 11.78 23.31 -19.27
C PRO A 143 13.25 23.53 -18.92
N LEU A 144 14.14 22.70 -19.48
CA LEU A 144 15.58 22.93 -19.44
C LEU A 144 15.86 24.22 -20.22
N ALA A 145 16.03 25.32 -19.49
CA ALA A 145 16.49 26.59 -20.03
C ALA A 145 17.87 26.40 -20.70
N GLY A 146 18.03 27.02 -21.86
CA GLY A 146 19.05 26.71 -22.86
C GLY A 146 20.49 26.77 -22.36
N ARG A 147 21.29 25.82 -22.88
CA ARG A 147 22.75 25.96 -22.90
C ARG A 147 23.10 27.07 -23.89
N ASP A 148 23.65 28.15 -23.35
CA ASP A 148 24.25 29.24 -24.11
C ASP A 148 25.57 28.75 -24.77
N PRO A 149 25.70 28.76 -26.11
CA PRO A 149 26.85 28.19 -26.81
C PRO A 149 28.09 29.10 -26.81
N GLN A 150 28.11 30.23 -26.11
CA GLN A 150 29.19 31.22 -26.20
C GLN A 150 30.27 31.16 -25.11
N ARG A 151 30.22 30.22 -24.16
CA ARG A 151 31.22 30.15 -23.07
C ARG A 151 32.41 29.21 -23.31
N GLN A 152 32.83 29.05 -24.57
CA GLN A 152 34.13 28.51 -24.94
C GLN A 152 34.83 29.47 -25.89
N ARG A 153 35.45 30.51 -25.33
CA ARG A 153 36.63 31.23 -25.85
C ARG A 153 36.88 32.45 -24.97
N ARG A 154 37.62 32.24 -23.89
CA ARG A 154 38.63 33.15 -23.33
C ARG A 154 39.34 32.43 -22.19
#